data_AF-A0A2D0A5Z5-F1
#
_entry.id   AF-A0A2D0A5Z5-F1
#
_cell.length_a   1.000
_cell.length_b   1.000
_cell.length_c   1.000
_cell.angle_alpha   90.00
_cell.angle_beta   90.00
_cell.angle_gamma   90.00
#
_symmetry.space_group_name_H-M   'P 1'
#
loop_
_entity.id
_entity.type
_entity.pdbx_description
1 polymer ?
#
loop_
_entity_poly.entity_id
_entity_poly.type
_entity_poly.pdbx_seq_one_letter_code
_entity_poly.pdbx_strand_id
1 'polypeptide(L)' 'DFVELHIMEKSSKETTEETLKWVHIAISNAKRNLLGNYHKIKRKYLQLYLNEFIYKLNRRYFGDRLFEKLIIANITGL' A
#
# COMPACT_ATOMS: atom_id res chain seq x y z
N ASP A 1 16.13 -0.58 8.60
CA ASP A 1 14.95 -0.38 9.45
C ASP A 1 14.39 -1.71 9.88
N PHE A 2 14.64 -2.06 11.14
CA PHE A 2 13.95 -3.20 11.77
C PHE A 2 12.69 -2.66 12.43
N VAL A 3 11.61 -3.43 12.37
CA VAL A 3 10.41 -3.13 13.15
C VAL A 3 10.76 -3.41 14.61
N GLU A 4 10.85 -2.36 15.43
CA GLU A 4 11.29 -2.46 16.83
C GLU A 4 10.31 -3.25 17.70
N LEU A 5 9.02 -3.28 17.33
CA LEU A 5 7.97 -3.93 18.09
C LEU A 5 6.90 -4.54 17.18
N HIS A 6 6.61 -5.83 17.36
CA HIS A 6 5.46 -6.49 16.75
C HIS A 6 4.30 -6.53 17.75
N ILE A 7 3.21 -5.84 17.44
CA ILE A 7 1.97 -5.87 18.23
C ILE A 7 0.98 -6.81 17.54
N MET A 8 0.51 -7.82 18.27
CA MET A 8 -0.59 -8.67 17.84
C MET A 8 -1.85 -8.26 18.58
N GLU A 9 -2.88 -7.89 17.83
CA GLU A 9 -4.20 -7.62 18.38
C GLU A 9 -5.30 -8.28 17.55
N LYS A 10 -6.34 -8.70 18.24
CA LYS A 10 -7.53 -9.26 17.61
C LYS A 10 -8.47 -8.12 17.23
N SER A 11 -8.91 -8.10 15.98
CA SER A 11 -9.89 -7.11 15.51
C SER A 11 -11.20 -7.21 16.30
N SER A 12 -11.59 -6.08 16.87
CA SER A 12 -12.84 -5.77 17.58
C SER A 12 -13.35 -4.41 17.11
N LYS A 13 -14.51 -3.96 17.60
CA LYS A 13 -15.03 -2.63 17.25
C LYS A 13 -14.08 -1.52 17.73
N GLU A 14 -13.57 -1.67 18.94
CA GLU A 14 -12.67 -0.73 19.62
C GLU A 14 -11.30 -0.69 18.92
N THR A 15 -10.64 -1.84 18.75
CA THR A 15 -9.32 -1.92 18.11
C THR A 15 -9.33 -1.50 16.64
N THR A 16 -10.45 -1.68 15.93
CA THR A 16 -10.61 -1.21 14.54
C THR A 16 -10.63 0.32 14.46
N GLU A 17 -11.09 1.01 15.51
CA GLU A 17 -11.16 2.47 15.57
C GLU A 17 -9.88 3.10 16.13
N GLU A 18 -9.09 2.33 16.88
CA GLU A 18 -7.87 2.77 17.55
C GLU A 18 -6.61 2.23 16.86
N THR A 19 -6.10 1.11 17.37
CA THR A 19 -4.80 0.52 17.04
C THR A 19 -4.70 0.02 15.60
N LEU A 20 -5.76 -0.61 15.09
CA LEU A 20 -5.81 -1.19 13.74
C LEU A 20 -6.45 -0.25 12.71
N LYS A 21 -6.82 0.97 13.09
CA LYS A 21 -7.52 1.94 12.21
C LYS A 21 -6.88 2.08 10.83
N TRP A 22 -5.58 2.34 10.79
CA TRP A 22 -4.85 2.51 9.53
C TRP A 22 -4.73 1.23 8.72
N VAL A 23 -4.64 0.08 9.38
CA VAL A 23 -4.64 -1.23 8.71
C VAL A 23 -5.98 -1.47 8.00
N HIS A 24 -7.09 -1.20 8.67
CA HIS A 24 -8.43 -1.34 8.07
C HIS A 24 -8.66 -0.35 6.91
N ILE A 25 -8.18 0.89 7.03
CA ILE A 25 -8.21 1.87 5.94
C ILE A 25 -7.37 1.38 4.74
N ALA A 26 -6.15 0.91 4.99
CA ALA A 26 -5.26 0.41 3.94
C ALA A 26 -5.87 -0.81 3.21
N ILE A 27 -6.43 -1.76 3.94
CA ILE A 27 -7.13 -2.93 3.37
C ILE A 27 -8.34 -2.49 2.54
N SER A 28 -9.15 -1.54 3.04
CA SER A 28 -10.32 -1.05 2.31
C SER A 28 -9.93 -0.35 1.01
N ASN A 29 -8.87 0.44 1.04
CA ASN A 29 -8.32 1.10 -0.15
C ASN A 29 -7.76 0.08 -1.15
N ALA A 30 -7.05 -0.94 -0.67
CA ALA A 30 -6.54 -2.02 -1.51
C ALA A 30 -7.68 -2.75 -2.23
N LYS A 31 -8.73 -3.14 -1.51
CA LYS A 31 -9.92 -3.79 -2.10
C LYS A 31 -10.54 -2.95 -3.23
N ARG A 32 -10.75 -1.66 -2.97
CA ARG A 32 -11.32 -0.74 -3.97
C ARG A 32 -10.40 -0.56 -5.18
N ASN A 33 -9.10 -0.43 -4.96
CA ASN A 33 -8.11 -0.30 -6.03
C ASN A 33 -8.06 -1.56 -6.91
N LEU A 34 -8.05 -2.75 -6.29
CA LEU A 34 -8.02 -4.01 -7.01
C LEU A 34 -9.26 -4.21 -7.89
N LEU A 35 -10.44 -3.85 -7.38
CA LEU A 35 -11.69 -3.94 -8.15
C LEU A 35 -11.78 -2.92 -9.28
N GLY A 36 -11.23 -1.72 -9.09
CA GLY A 36 -11.29 -0.64 -10.08
C GLY A 36 -10.27 -0.77 -11.21
N ASN A 37 -9.06 -1.24 -10.91
CA ASN A 37 -7.95 -1.22 -11.87
C ASN A 37 -7.81 -2.50 -12.70
N TYR A 38 -8.30 -3.64 -12.18
CA TYR A 38 -8.09 -4.93 -12.83
C TYR A 38 -9.42 -5.60 -13.17
N HIS A 39 -9.62 -5.90 -14.45
CA HIS A 39 -10.80 -6.63 -14.92
C HIS A 39 -10.91 -8.06 -14.36
N LYS A 40 -9.78 -8.69 -14.01
CA LYS A 40 -9.74 -10.04 -13.42
C LYS A 40 -8.54 -10.20 -12.50
N ILE A 41 -8.79 -10.47 -11.23
CA ILE A 41 -7.76 -10.75 -10.23
C ILE A 41 -7.43 -12.24 -10.26
N LYS A 42 -6.15 -12.58 -10.46
CA LYS A 42 -5.65 -13.96 -10.36
C LYS A 42 -4.75 -14.11 -9.15
N ARG A 43 -4.97 -15.14 -8.33
CA ARG A 43 -4.19 -15.38 -7.10
C ARG A 43 -2.67 -15.43 -7.33
N LYS A 44 -2.23 -15.98 -8.47
CA LYS A 44 -0.80 -16.05 -8.85
C LYS A 44 -0.10 -14.69 -8.98
N TYR A 45 -0.85 -13.59 -9.10
CA TYR A 45 -0.32 -12.24 -9.21
C TYR A 45 -0.63 -11.37 -7.98
N LEU A 46 -1.17 -11.94 -6.90
CA LEU A 46 -1.61 -11.17 -5.73
C LEU A 46 -0.48 -10.30 -5.16
N GLN A 47 0.73 -10.84 -5.04
CA GLN A 47 1.86 -10.07 -4.55
C GLN A 47 2.21 -8.89 -5.47
N LEU A 48 2.12 -9.06 -6.79
CA LEU A 48 2.37 -7.96 -7.73
C LEU A 48 1.32 -6.85 -7.60
N TYR A 49 0.04 -7.22 -7.46
CA TYR A 49 -1.02 -6.23 -7.24
C TYR A 49 -0.83 -5.47 -5.93
N LEU A 50 -0.41 -6.17 -4.86
CA LEU A 50 -0.10 -5.54 -3.57
C LEU A 50 1.13 -4.63 -3.66
N ASN A 51 2.19 -5.07 -4.36
CA ASN A 51 3.39 -4.27 -4.57
C ASN A 51 3.06 -2.97 -5.33
N GLU A 52 2.25 -3.07 -6.39
CA GLU A 52 1.81 -1.90 -7.16
C GLU A 52 0.93 -0.96 -6.31
N PHE A 53 -0.01 -1.52 -5.54
CA PHE A 53 -0.84 -0.76 -4.62
C PHE A 53 0.00 0.02 -3.60
N ILE A 54 0.95 -0.64 -2.93
CA ILE A 54 1.83 0.00 -1.94
C ILE A 54 2.73 1.05 -2.59
N TYR A 55 3.28 0.76 -3.78
CA TYR A 55 4.10 1.72 -4.53
C TYR A 55 3.33 3.03 -4.78
N LYS A 56 2.08 2.93 -5.25
CA LYS A 56 1.19 4.06 -5.51
C LYS A 56 0.77 4.76 -4.21
N LEU A 57 0.38 3.99 -3.19
CA LEU A 57 -0.07 4.52 -1.89
C LEU A 57 1.01 5.37 -1.21
N ASN A 58 2.26 4.91 -1.23
CA ASN A 58 3.38 5.62 -0.60
C ASN A 58 3.80 6.89 -1.36
N ARG A 59 3.44 7.00 -2.65
CA ARG A 59 3.80 8.13 -3.52
C ARG A 59 2.63 9.06 -3.84
N ARG A 60 1.45 8.83 -3.23
CA ARG A 60 0.20 9.52 -3.58
C ARG A 60 0.23 11.05 -3.42
N TYR A 61 1.16 11.58 -2.63
CA TYR A 61 1.31 13.03 -2.42
C TYR A 61 2.49 13.64 -3.18
N PHE A 62 3.09 12.91 -4.13
CA PHE A 62 4.24 13.43 -4.87
C PHE A 62 3.82 14.45 -5.95
N GLY A 63 2.57 14.41 -6.42
CA GLY A 63 2.06 15.32 -7.45
C GLY A 63 2.97 15.31 -8.68
N ASP A 64 3.27 16.49 -9.20
CA ASP A 64 4.10 16.67 -10.40
C ASP A 64 5.55 16.19 -10.23
N ARG A 65 6.02 16.07 -8.97
CA ARG A 65 7.39 15.57 -8.65
C ARG A 65 7.55 14.08 -8.89
N LEU A 66 6.47 13.35 -9.21
CA LEU A 66 6.56 11.91 -9.45
C LEU A 66 7.45 11.61 -10.67
N PHE A 67 7.35 12.42 -11.72
CA PHE A 67 8.17 12.28 -12.93
C PHE A 67 9.65 12.51 -12.63
N GLU A 68 9.99 13.63 -11.99
CA GLU A 68 11.38 13.95 -11.63
C GLU A 68 12.01 12.88 -10.75
N LYS A 69 11.27 12.36 -9.76
CA LYS A 69 11.75 11.29 -8.87
C LYS A 69 11.98 9.98 -9.61
N LEU A 70 11.17 9.69 -10.64
CA LEU A 70 11.40 8.53 -11.49
C LEU A 70 12.69 8.70 -12.29
N ILE A 71 12.94 9.88 -12.86
CA ILE A 71 14.18 10.17 -13.59
C ILE A 71 15.40 10.01 -12.68
N ILE A 72 15.36 10.60 -11.47
CA ILE A 72 16.45 10.49 -10.50
C ILE A 72 16.74 9.02 -10.17
N ALA A 73 15.71 8.21 -9.86
CA ALA A 73 15.89 6.79 -9.54
C ALA A 73 16.56 5.99 -10.68
N ASN A 74 16.19 6.27 -11.94
CA ASN A 74 16.79 5.60 -13.11
C ASN A 74 18.27 6.00 -13.32
N ILE A 75 18.64 7.24 -12.99
CA ILE A 75 20.02 7.73 -13.15
C ILE A 75 20.92 7.26 -12.00
N THR A 76 20.41 7.25 -10.76
CA THR A 76 21.21 6.90 -9.59
C THR A 76 21.37 5.39 -9.37
N GLY A 77 20.59 4.55 -10.08
CA GLY A 77 20.73 3.09 -10.03
C GLY A 77 20.45 2.46 -8.65
N LEU A 78 19.73 3.18 -7.79
CA LEU A 78 19.25 2.69 -6.48
C LEU A 78 17.94 1.90 -6.65
#